data_AF-A0A315VEH9-F1
#
_entry.id   AF-A0A315VEH9-F1
#
_cell.length_a   1.000
_cell.length_b   1.000
_cell.length_c   1.000
_cell.angle_alpha   90.00
_cell.angle_beta   90.00
_cell.angle_gamma   90.00
#
_symmetry.space_group_name_H-M   'P 1'
#
loop_
_entity.id
_entity.type
_entity.pdbx_description
1 polymer ?
#
loop_
_entity_poly.entity_id
_entity_poly.type
_entity_poly.pdbx_seq_one_letter_code
_entity_poly.pdbx_strand_id
1 'polypeptide(L)'
;DAGKETSVFPLPEPHDLFQASQMKFEDFQKDFIRLRKDLRACTSEVEKVCKVSDEDNLQPFKEKMDAFLAQAKSELEILDAQLSSTHKLFLELTVFYSVKPKAGEKEVSPNTLFSIWHEFSSDFKDQWKKENKTILKE
;
A
#
# COMPACT_ATOMS: atom_id res chain seq x y z
N ASP A 1 29.84 7.78 -3.65
CA ASP A 1 30.85 8.75 -3.19
C ASP A 1 30.31 9.56 -2.03
N ALA A 2 30.79 9.29 -0.83
CA ALA A 2 30.52 10.11 0.35
C ALA A 2 31.19 11.49 0.18
N GLY A 3 30.63 12.53 0.80
CA GLY A 3 31.25 13.87 0.80
C GLY A 3 31.15 14.67 -0.50
N LYS A 4 30.24 14.33 -1.42
CA LYS A 4 29.90 15.18 -2.58
C LYS A 4 28.54 15.88 -2.35
N GLU A 5 28.30 17.03 -2.97
CA GLU A 5 26.98 17.70 -2.97
C GLU A 5 25.85 16.80 -3.51
N THR A 6 26.20 15.77 -4.29
CA THR A 6 25.29 14.76 -4.85
C THR A 6 25.09 13.52 -3.97
N SER A 7 25.58 13.53 -2.72
CA SER A 7 25.46 12.37 -1.84
C SER A 7 24.00 12.08 -1.50
N VAL A 8 23.50 10.91 -1.90
CA VAL A 8 22.14 10.44 -1.60
C VAL A 8 22.17 9.62 -0.32
N PHE A 9 21.17 9.84 0.54
CA PHE A 9 21.00 9.07 1.76
C PHE A 9 20.80 7.57 1.43
N PRO A 10 21.58 6.64 2.00
CA PRO A 10 21.63 5.26 1.51
C PRO A 10 20.55 4.34 2.09
N LEU A 11 19.76 4.82 3.06
CA LEU A 11 18.68 4.05 3.69
C LEU A 11 17.31 4.59 3.29
N PRO A 12 16.22 3.82 3.49
CA PRO A 12 14.87 4.35 3.31
C PRO A 12 14.66 5.60 4.16
N GLU A 13 13.94 6.56 3.59
CA GLU A 13 13.65 7.83 4.24
C GLU A 13 12.91 7.60 5.57
N PRO A 14 13.31 8.24 6.68
CA PRO A 14 12.65 8.04 7.96
C PRO A 14 11.16 8.34 7.93
N HIS A 15 10.75 9.31 7.10
CA HIS A 15 9.34 9.65 6.91
C HIS A 15 8.53 8.49 6.32
N ASP A 16 9.06 7.82 5.29
CA ASP A 16 8.38 6.71 4.63
C ASP A 16 8.25 5.51 5.58
N LEU A 17 9.31 5.25 6.36
CA LEU A 17 9.29 4.22 7.42
C LEU A 17 8.26 4.54 8.50
N PHE A 18 8.17 5.81 8.92
CA PHE A 18 7.15 6.24 9.86
C PHE A 18 5.74 6.00 9.28
N GLN A 19 5.48 6.42 8.04
CA GLN A 19 4.18 6.18 7.40
C GLN A 19 3.84 4.70 7.32
N ALA A 20 4.79 3.86 6.87
CA ALA A 20 4.62 2.41 6.81
C ALA A 20 4.32 1.80 8.19
N SER A 21 4.92 2.33 9.26
CA SER A 21 4.67 1.88 10.64
C SER A 21 3.25 2.17 11.14
N GLN A 22 2.53 3.10 10.50
CA GLN A 22 1.14 3.44 10.86
C GLN A 22 0.10 2.63 10.05
N MET A 23 0.54 1.91 9.01
CA MET A 23 -0.34 1.12 8.16
C MET A 23 -0.73 -0.21 8.82
N LYS A 24 -1.90 -0.73 8.43
CA LYS A 24 -2.43 -2.01 8.91
C LYS A 24 -3.02 -2.80 7.75
N PHE A 25 -2.54 -4.02 7.55
CA PHE A 25 -3.04 -4.90 6.50
C PHE A 25 -4.53 -5.20 6.67
N GLU A 26 -5.01 -5.29 7.90
CA GLU A 26 -6.41 -5.56 8.23
C GLU A 26 -7.35 -4.45 7.77
N ASP A 27 -6.89 -3.19 7.79
CA ASP A 27 -7.71 -2.06 7.36
C ASP A 27 -7.87 -2.07 5.83
N PHE A 28 -6.78 -2.36 5.10
CA PHE A 28 -6.89 -2.58 3.65
C PHE A 28 -7.81 -3.76 3.32
N GLN A 29 -7.67 -4.90 4.01
CA GLN A 29 -8.55 -6.06 3.80
C GLN A 29 -10.04 -5.71 4.01
N LYS A 30 -10.37 -4.93 5.04
CA LYS A 30 -11.75 -4.44 5.26
C LYS A 30 -12.21 -3.55 4.11
N ASP A 31 -11.37 -2.65 3.63
CA ASP A 31 -11.67 -1.77 2.50
C ASP A 31 -11.93 -2.57 1.22
N PHE A 32 -11.15 -3.62 0.95
CA PHE A 32 -11.40 -4.54 -0.17
C PHE A 32 -12.73 -5.28 -0.06
N ILE A 33 -13.08 -5.76 1.14
CA ILE A 33 -14.37 -6.43 1.37
C ILE A 33 -15.53 -5.47 1.09
N ARG A 34 -15.42 -4.22 1.55
CA ARG A 34 -16.39 -3.16 1.27
C ARG A 34 -16.48 -2.86 -0.22
N LEU A 35 -15.35 -2.62 -0.88
CA LEU A 35 -15.30 -2.29 -2.31
C LEU A 35 -15.90 -3.41 -3.17
N ARG A 36 -15.62 -4.68 -2.85
CA ARG A 36 -16.26 -5.83 -3.49
C ARG A 36 -17.77 -5.85 -3.32
N LYS A 37 -18.27 -5.49 -2.13
CA LYS A 37 -19.71 -5.43 -1.85
C LYS A 37 -20.37 -4.30 -2.65
N ASP A 38 -19.74 -3.13 -2.68
CA ASP A 38 -20.25 -1.96 -3.38
C ASP A 38 -20.27 -2.20 -4.90
N LEU A 39 -19.24 -2.83 -5.45
CA LEU A 39 -19.18 -3.20 -6.87
C LEU A 39 -20.24 -4.23 -7.26
N ARG A 40 -20.52 -5.22 -6.39
CA ARG A 40 -21.63 -6.17 -6.60
C ARG A 40 -22.99 -5.46 -6.55
N ALA A 41 -23.19 -4.55 -5.61
CA ALA A 41 -24.42 -3.77 -5.52
C ALA A 41 -24.61 -2.92 -6.78
N CYS A 42 -23.56 -2.21 -7.22
CA CYS A 42 -23.58 -1.43 -8.45
C CYS A 42 -23.90 -2.29 -9.68
N THR A 43 -23.28 -3.47 -9.80
CA THR A 43 -23.58 -4.41 -10.89
C THR A 43 -25.06 -4.80 -10.89
N SER A 44 -25.62 -5.13 -9.72
CA SER A 44 -27.03 -5.48 -9.59
C SER A 44 -27.98 -4.34 -9.97
N GLU A 45 -27.65 -3.09 -9.61
CA GLU A 45 -28.44 -1.93 -10.01
C GLU A 45 -28.36 -1.65 -11.51
N VAL A 46 -27.17 -1.80 -12.13
CA VAL A 46 -27.02 -1.68 -13.59
C VAL A 46 -27.86 -2.73 -14.32
N GLU A 47 -27.82 -3.98 -13.86
CA GLU A 47 -28.64 -5.06 -14.41
C GLU A 47 -30.13 -4.76 -14.31
N LYS A 48 -30.60 -4.21 -13.17
CA LYS A 48 -31.99 -3.79 -13.00
C LYS A 48 -32.38 -2.70 -13.97
N VAL A 49 -31.58 -1.64 -14.08
CA VAL A 49 -31.84 -0.53 -15.01
C VAL A 49 -31.93 -1.06 -16.45
N CYS A 50 -30.96 -1.86 -16.87
CA CYS A 50 -30.96 -2.44 -18.21
C CYS A 50 -32.16 -3.37 -18.46
N LYS A 51 -32.68 -4.04 -17.43
CA LYS A 51 -33.83 -4.94 -17.55
C LYS A 51 -35.17 -4.20 -17.66
N VAL A 52 -35.31 -3.04 -17.03
CA VAL A 52 -36.58 -2.28 -17.01
C VAL A 52 -36.68 -1.23 -18.12
N SER A 53 -35.56 -0.89 -18.77
CA SER A 53 -35.52 0.06 -19.88
C SER A 53 -35.88 -0.61 -21.21
N ASP A 54 -36.56 0.15 -22.08
CA ASP A 54 -36.77 -0.24 -23.48
C ASP A 54 -35.44 -0.26 -24.24
N GLU A 55 -35.35 -1.12 -25.25
CA GLU A 55 -34.11 -1.34 -26.02
C GLU A 55 -33.58 -0.05 -26.65
N ASP A 56 -34.47 0.80 -27.19
CA ASP A 56 -34.14 2.10 -27.78
C ASP A 56 -33.58 3.11 -26.76
N ASN A 57 -33.79 2.88 -25.46
CA ASN A 57 -33.40 3.77 -24.37
C ASN A 57 -32.21 3.25 -23.54
N LEU A 58 -31.63 2.09 -23.89
CA LEU A 58 -30.53 1.49 -23.14
C LEU A 58 -29.23 2.27 -23.25
N GLN A 59 -28.97 2.84 -24.42
CA GLN A 59 -27.74 3.56 -24.69
C GLN A 59 -27.91 5.06 -24.47
N PRO A 60 -26.87 5.73 -23.95
CA PRO A 60 -25.50 5.26 -23.73
C PRO A 60 -25.22 4.68 -22.34
N PHE A 61 -26.26 4.53 -21.50
CA PHE A 61 -26.09 4.12 -20.10
C PHE A 61 -25.43 2.74 -20.00
N LYS A 62 -25.97 1.74 -20.71
CA LYS A 62 -25.49 0.36 -20.65
C LYS A 62 -24.02 0.26 -21.08
N GLU A 63 -23.65 0.83 -22.22
CA GLU A 63 -22.26 0.83 -22.69
C GLU A 63 -21.29 1.45 -21.69
N LYS A 64 -21.62 2.64 -21.16
CA LYS A 64 -20.76 3.33 -20.20
C LYS A 64 -20.62 2.55 -18.90
N MET A 65 -21.73 1.98 -18.40
CA MET A 65 -21.71 1.20 -17.17
C MET A 65 -21.01 -0.14 -17.34
N ASP A 66 -21.17 -0.82 -18.48
CA ASP A 66 -20.45 -2.06 -18.78
C ASP A 66 -18.94 -1.82 -18.83
N ALA A 67 -18.50 -0.75 -19.51
CA ALA A 67 -17.09 -0.37 -19.56
C ALA A 67 -16.54 -0.01 -18.16
N PHE A 68 -17.29 0.79 -17.39
CA PHE A 68 -16.93 1.13 -16.01
C PHE A 68 -16.81 -0.11 -15.11
N LEU A 69 -17.81 -1.00 -15.14
CA LEU A 69 -17.83 -2.21 -14.32
C LEU A 69 -16.71 -3.18 -14.71
N ALA A 70 -16.40 -3.31 -16.00
CA ALA A 70 -15.28 -4.12 -16.47
C ALA A 70 -13.94 -3.59 -15.94
N GLN A 71 -13.72 -2.27 -16.06
CA GLN A 71 -12.51 -1.63 -15.55
C GLN A 71 -12.39 -1.77 -14.03
N ALA A 72 -13.47 -1.47 -13.29
CA ALA A 72 -13.47 -1.55 -11.83
C ALA A 72 -13.21 -2.98 -11.31
N LYS A 73 -13.72 -4.02 -11.98
CA LYS A 73 -13.44 -5.42 -11.63
C LYS A 73 -11.98 -5.77 -11.85
N SER A 74 -11.42 -5.36 -13.00
CA SER A 74 -10.00 -5.58 -13.33
C SER A 74 -9.06 -4.89 -12.33
N GLU A 75 -9.31 -3.62 -12.02
CA GLU A 75 -8.51 -2.86 -11.04
C GLU A 75 -8.60 -3.48 -9.65
N LEU A 76 -9.78 -3.92 -9.23
CA LEU A 76 -9.98 -4.58 -7.94
C LEU A 76 -9.16 -5.88 -7.85
N GLU A 77 -9.12 -6.68 -8.91
CA GLU A 77 -8.31 -7.91 -8.96
C GLU A 77 -6.80 -7.61 -8.91
N ILE A 78 -6.35 -6.59 -9.64
CA ILE A 78 -4.94 -6.15 -9.63
C ILE A 78 -4.54 -5.70 -8.21
N LEU A 79 -5.36 -4.83 -7.60
CA LEU A 79 -5.09 -4.29 -6.27
C LEU A 79 -5.08 -5.40 -5.20
N ASP A 80 -5.97 -6.40 -5.31
CA ASP A 80 -6.02 -7.53 -4.38
C ASP A 80 -4.79 -8.45 -4.50
N ALA A 81 -4.33 -8.69 -5.73
CA ALA A 81 -3.10 -9.43 -6.00
C ALA A 81 -1.86 -8.67 -5.46
N GLN A 82 -1.84 -7.34 -5.65
CA GLN A 82 -0.78 -6.48 -5.12
C GLN A 82 -0.75 -6.48 -3.60
N LEU A 83 -1.91 -6.36 -2.92
CA LEU A 83 -1.99 -6.43 -1.47
C LEU A 83 -1.47 -7.78 -0.96
N SER A 84 -1.91 -8.87 -1.56
CA SER A 84 -1.49 -10.23 -1.19
C SER A 84 0.02 -10.43 -1.37
N SER A 85 0.58 -9.98 -2.50
CA SER A 85 2.01 -10.04 -2.76
C SER A 85 2.80 -9.17 -1.79
N THR A 86 2.31 -7.96 -1.48
CA THR A 86 2.96 -7.03 -0.56
C THR A 86 2.99 -7.59 0.86
N HIS A 87 1.87 -8.17 1.31
CA HIS A 87 1.78 -8.81 2.62
C HIS A 87 2.74 -9.99 2.72
N LYS A 88 2.80 -10.83 1.69
CA LYS A 88 3.77 -11.95 1.63
C LYS A 88 5.22 -11.46 1.73
N LEU A 89 5.61 -10.46 0.91
CA LEU A 89 6.95 -9.89 0.93
C LEU A 89 7.29 -9.29 2.31
N PHE A 90 6.32 -8.63 2.94
CA PHE A 90 6.50 -8.11 4.28
C PHE A 90 6.75 -9.23 5.30
N LEU A 91 6.00 -10.33 5.25
CA LEU A 91 6.24 -11.47 6.15
C LEU A 91 7.63 -12.10 5.91
N GLU A 92 8.04 -12.27 4.65
CA GLU A 92 9.38 -12.74 4.30
C GLU A 92 10.48 -11.82 4.86
N LEU A 93 10.28 -10.49 4.79
CA LEU A 93 11.17 -9.50 5.38
C LEU A 93 11.29 -9.64 6.90
N THR A 94 10.16 -9.87 7.59
CA THR A 94 10.17 -10.07 9.06
C THR A 94 10.91 -11.34 9.46
N VAL A 95 10.80 -12.40 8.65
CA VAL A 95 11.56 -13.64 8.84
C VAL A 95 13.05 -13.41 8.61
N PHE A 96 13.42 -12.71 7.53
CA PHE A 96 14.81 -12.39 7.21
C PHE A 96 15.51 -11.67 8.36
N TYR A 97 14.85 -10.68 8.97
CA TYR A 97 15.37 -9.95 10.12
C TYR A 97 15.08 -10.61 11.48
N SER A 98 14.54 -11.83 11.49
CA SER A 98 14.21 -12.59 12.72
C SER A 98 13.32 -11.83 13.70
N VAL A 99 12.43 -10.97 13.18
CA VAL A 99 11.49 -10.19 13.99
C VAL A 99 10.35 -11.09 14.46
N LYS A 100 10.05 -11.02 15.75
CA LYS A 100 8.97 -11.80 16.37
C LYS A 100 7.75 -10.91 16.61
N PRO A 101 6.53 -11.46 16.47
CA PRO A 101 5.31 -10.74 16.82
C PRO A 101 5.34 -10.32 18.30
N LYS A 102 4.81 -9.13 18.60
CA LYS A 102 4.62 -8.67 19.98
C LYS A 102 3.47 -9.42 20.67
N ALA A 103 3.40 -9.34 21.99
CA ALA A 103 2.33 -9.98 22.75
C ALA A 103 0.95 -9.48 22.27
N GLY A 104 0.06 -10.41 21.92
CA GLY A 104 -1.27 -10.11 21.38
C GLY A 104 -1.33 -10.00 19.86
N GLU A 105 -0.19 -9.96 19.16
CA GLU A 105 -0.15 -10.02 17.71
C GLU A 105 -0.21 -11.48 17.22
N LYS A 106 -1.03 -11.75 16.20
CA LYS A 106 -1.05 -13.06 15.51
C LYS A 106 0.14 -13.21 14.54
N GLU A 107 0.51 -12.11 13.90
CA GLU A 107 1.63 -11.97 12.97
C GLU A 107 2.33 -10.63 13.25
N VAL A 108 3.59 -10.50 12.83
CA VAL A 108 4.34 -9.25 13.00
C VAL A 108 3.58 -8.12 12.30
N SER A 109 3.32 -7.00 12.99
CA SER A 109 2.68 -5.85 12.35
C SER A 109 3.69 -4.95 11.62
N PRO A 110 3.27 -4.16 10.62
CA PRO A 110 4.10 -3.11 10.04
C PRO A 110 4.71 -2.18 11.09
N ASN A 111 3.95 -1.86 12.15
CA ASN A 111 4.45 -1.09 13.27
C ASN A 111 5.65 -1.76 13.95
N THR A 112 5.54 -3.05 14.30
CA THR A 112 6.58 -3.80 15.01
C THR A 112 7.92 -3.81 14.25
N LEU A 113 7.91 -3.87 12.92
CA LEU A 113 9.13 -3.80 12.11
C LEU A 113 9.57 -2.34 11.84
N PHE A 114 8.68 -1.53 11.28
CA PHE A 114 9.06 -0.23 10.72
C PHE A 114 9.25 0.86 11.78
N SER A 115 8.72 0.73 13.00
CA SER A 115 9.04 1.69 14.07
C SER A 115 10.53 1.61 14.45
N ILE A 116 11.08 0.41 14.51
CA ILE A 116 12.50 0.16 14.82
C ILE A 116 13.37 0.71 13.69
N TRP A 117 13.00 0.42 12.44
CA TRP A 117 13.72 0.94 11.28
C TRP A 117 13.62 2.46 11.16
N HIS A 118 12.48 3.05 11.51
CA HIS A 118 12.30 4.50 11.54
C HIS A 118 13.27 5.16 12.53
N GLU A 119 13.36 4.65 13.76
CA GLU A 119 14.30 5.14 14.77
C GLU A 119 15.75 5.00 14.28
N PHE A 120 16.12 3.81 13.82
CA PHE A 120 17.46 3.55 13.29
C PHE A 120 17.83 4.46 12.11
N SER A 121 16.94 4.59 11.13
CA SER A 121 17.18 5.41 9.94
C SER A 121 17.25 6.90 10.30
N SER A 122 16.46 7.36 11.28
CA SER A 122 16.52 8.74 11.77
C SER A 122 17.88 9.07 12.38
N ASP A 123 18.33 8.25 13.33
CA ASP A 123 19.63 8.42 13.99
C ASP A 123 20.79 8.33 12.98
N PHE A 124 20.72 7.34 12.08
CA PHE A 124 21.72 7.17 11.03
C PHE A 124 21.75 8.37 10.09
N LYS A 125 20.60 8.94 9.72
CA LYS A 125 20.51 10.12 8.86
C LYS A 125 21.13 11.34 9.49
N ASP A 126 20.91 11.54 10.78
CA ASP A 126 21.50 12.66 11.51
C ASP A 126 23.02 12.55 11.59
N GLN A 127 23.55 11.34 11.84
CA GLN A 127 25.00 11.13 11.81
C GLN A 127 25.56 11.28 10.38
N TRP A 128 24.92 10.67 9.39
CA TRP A 128 25.32 10.76 7.97
C TRP A 128 25.39 12.22 7.48
N LYS A 129 24.44 13.07 7.88
CA LYS A 129 24.48 14.51 7.57
C LYS A 129 25.65 15.22 8.26
N LYS A 130 25.97 14.87 9.51
CA LYS A 130 27.12 15.45 10.23
C LYS A 130 28.43 15.07 9.56
N GLU A 131 28.61 13.79 9.26
CA GLU A 131 29.83 13.28 8.61
C GLU A 131 30.04 13.87 7.21
N ASN A 132 28.98 13.94 6.38
CA ASN A 132 29.11 14.56 5.05
C ASN A 132 29.50 16.04 5.14
N LYS A 133 29.02 16.77 6.16
CA LYS A 133 29.46 18.16 6.39
C LYS A 133 30.91 18.26 6.84
N THR A 134 31.41 17.27 7.59
CA THR A 134 32.83 17.21 7.97
C THR A 134 33.69 16.96 6.73
N ILE A 135 33.36 15.94 5.92
CA ILE A 135 34.10 15.60 4.70
C ILE A 135 34.09 16.75 3.69
N LEU A 136 32.97 17.46 3.54
CA LEU A 136 32.90 18.63 2.64
C LEU A 136 33.71 19.85 3.12
N LYS A 137 34.10 19.89 4.39
CA LYS A 137 34.94 20.95 4.97
C LYS A 137 36.42 20.58 4.96
N GLU A 138 36.76 19.32 4.72
CA GLU A 138 38.11 18.82 4.45
C GLU A 138 38.46 18.98 2.97
#